data_AF-A0A7J7Z6M3-F1
#
_entry.id   AF-A0A7J7Z6M3-F1
#
_cell.length_a   1.000
_cell.length_b   1.000
_cell.length_c   1.000
_cell.angle_alpha   90.00
_cell.angle_beta   90.00
_cell.angle_gamma   90.00
#
_symmetry.space_group_name_H-M   'P 1'
#
loop_
_entity.id
_entity.type
_entity.pdbx_description
1 polymer ?
#
loop_
_entity_poly.entity_id
_entity_poly.type
_entity_poly.pdbx_seq_one_letter_code
_entity_poly.pdbx_strand_id
1 'polypeptide(L)'
;MKPYVEMAIGKGYRVEFHEPETWWKFDPEELEKRNKHGVSRKKIAQMLDRYEYQMSISIVMNSVEPVHKSTQRLPPSEEKQRWGGSLGSHNQVCVTYNQ
;
A
#
# COMPACT_ATOMS: atom_id res chain seq x y z
N MET A 1 2.01 8.06 -6.39
CA MET A 1 2.75 7.58 -7.59
C MET A 1 3.99 8.42 -7.91
N LYS A 2 3.93 9.74 -7.71
CA LYS A 2 5.01 10.67 -8.04
C LYS A 2 6.43 10.27 -7.59
N PRO A 3 6.67 9.81 -6.34
CA PRO A 3 8.02 9.44 -5.91
C PRO A 3 8.64 8.30 -6.73
N TYR A 4 7.82 7.37 -7.24
CA TYR A 4 8.29 6.25 -8.05
C TYR A 4 8.66 6.68 -9.46
N VAL A 5 7.85 7.55 -10.06
CA VAL A 5 8.08 8.05 -11.42
C VAL A 5 9.28 8.98 -11.46
N GLU A 6 9.40 9.89 -10.48
CA GLU A 6 10.57 10.76 -10.34
C GLU A 6 11.86 9.97 -10.22
N MET A 7 11.87 8.92 -9.38
CA MET A 7 13.04 8.06 -9.19
C MET A 7 13.44 7.33 -10.49
N ALA A 8 12.46 6.81 -11.24
CA ALA A 8 12.71 6.10 -12.49
C ALA A 8 13.33 7.03 -13.55
N ILE A 9 12.74 8.22 -13.72
CA ILE A 9 13.24 9.24 -14.67
C ILE A 9 14.66 9.69 -14.28
N GLY A 10 14.91 9.95 -13.00
CA GLY A 10 16.23 10.36 -12.51
C GLY A 10 17.34 9.33 -12.76
N LYS A 11 16.96 8.05 -12.93
CA LYS A 11 17.88 6.95 -13.29
C LYS A 11 17.87 6.59 -14.78
N GLY A 12 17.16 7.36 -15.61
CA GLY A 12 17.09 7.16 -17.06
C GLY A 12 16.18 6.01 -17.51
N TYR A 13 15.30 5.51 -16.64
CA TYR A 13 14.33 4.48 -17.03
C TYR A 13 13.12 5.08 -17.74
N ARG A 14 12.56 4.31 -18.68
CA ARG A 14 11.24 4.58 -19.27
C ARG A 14 10.15 4.06 -18.34
N VAL A 15 9.05 4.82 -18.23
CA VAL A 15 7.89 4.46 -17.41
C VAL A 15 6.69 4.25 -18.32
N GLU A 16 6.03 3.10 -18.17
CA GLU A 16 4.81 2.74 -18.88
C GLU A 16 3.74 2.36 -17.85
N PHE A 17 2.49 2.78 -18.11
CA PHE A 17 1.35 2.50 -17.24
C PHE A 17 0.48 1.42 -17.89
N HIS A 18 0.21 0.34 -17.15
CA HIS A 18 -0.67 -0.73 -17.59
C HIS A 18 -1.89 -0.80 -16.68
N GLU A 19 -3.06 -0.57 -17.27
CA GLU A 19 -4.35 -0.76 -16.62
C GLU A 19 -4.92 -2.15 -16.99
N PRO A 20 -5.57 -2.84 -16.06
CA PRO A 20 -6.19 -4.13 -16.34
C PRO A 20 -7.37 -3.93 -17.30
N GLU A 21 -7.38 -4.69 -18.40
CA GLU A 21 -8.54 -4.75 -19.30
C GLU A 21 -9.50 -5.82 -18.82
N THR A 22 -10.27 -5.49 -17.79
CA THR A 22 -11.28 -6.39 -17.22
C THR A 22 -12.65 -5.72 -17.21
N TRP A 23 -13.68 -6.52 -17.50
CA TRP A 23 -15.08 -6.06 -17.51
C TRP A 23 -15.55 -5.58 -16.13
N TRP A 24 -14.86 -5.97 -15.05
CA TRP A 24 -15.19 -5.62 -13.67
C TRP A 24 -14.37 -4.46 -13.09
N LYS A 25 -13.46 -3.85 -13.85
CA LYS A 25 -12.52 -2.83 -13.34
C LYS A 25 -13.19 -1.58 -12.74
N PHE A 26 -14.47 -1.35 -13.04
CA PHE A 26 -15.28 -0.25 -12.53
C PHE A 26 -16.54 -0.70 -11.79
N ASP A 27 -16.69 -1.99 -11.49
CA ASP A 27 -17.83 -2.53 -10.74
C ASP A 27 -17.48 -2.60 -9.25
N PRO A 28 -18.06 -1.74 -8.38
CA PRO A 28 -17.74 -1.72 -6.95
C PRO A 28 -18.05 -3.04 -6.23
N GLU A 29 -19.08 -3.78 -6.66
CA GLU A 29 -19.47 -5.05 -6.03
C GLU A 29 -18.49 -6.15 -6.38
N GLU A 30 -18.10 -6.22 -7.66
CA GLU A 30 -17.17 -7.24 -8.13
C GLU A 30 -15.75 -7.00 -7.63
N LEU A 31 -15.37 -5.71 -7.51
CA LEU A 31 -14.13 -5.29 -6.88
C LEU A 31 -14.08 -5.65 -5.39
N GLU A 32 -15.17 -5.44 -4.63
CA GLU A 32 -15.24 -5.81 -3.21
C GLU A 32 -15.07 -7.33 -3.04
N LYS A 33 -15.78 -8.14 -3.82
CA LYS A 33 -15.69 -9.61 -3.78
C LYS A 33 -14.28 -10.13 -4.07
N ARG A 34 -13.54 -9.46 -4.97
CA ARG A 34 -12.15 -9.83 -5.33
C ARG A 34 -11.09 -9.23 -4.41
N ASN A 35 -11.46 -8.27 -3.55
CA ASN A 35 -10.51 -7.55 -2.71
C ASN A 35 -9.99 -8.44 -1.56
N LYS A 36 -8.71 -8.81 -1.60
CA LYS A 36 -8.06 -9.62 -0.56
C LYS A 36 -7.82 -8.89 0.77
N HIS A 37 -7.97 -7.56 0.79
CA HIS A 37 -7.64 -6.70 1.93
C HIS A 37 -8.88 -6.10 2.62
N GLY A 38 -10.09 -6.55 2.26
CA GLY A 38 -11.32 -6.15 2.92
C GLY A 38 -11.73 -4.69 2.68
N VAL A 39 -11.34 -4.10 1.55
CA VAL A 39 -11.81 -2.74 1.20
C VAL A 39 -13.30 -2.81 0.88
N SER A 40 -14.12 -2.12 1.67
CA SER A 40 -15.58 -2.14 1.51
C SER A 40 -16.04 -1.47 0.22
N ARG A 41 -17.21 -1.89 -0.28
CA ARG A 41 -17.86 -1.33 -1.48
C ARG A 41 -18.00 0.18 -1.42
N LYS A 42 -18.39 0.71 -0.25
CA LYS A 42 -18.50 2.16 -0.03
C LYS A 42 -17.16 2.86 -0.23
N LYS A 43 -16.06 2.26 0.24
CA LYS A 43 -14.73 2.82 0.09
C LYS A 43 -14.23 2.70 -1.35
N ILE A 44 -14.52 1.60 -2.02
CA ILE A 44 -14.22 1.40 -3.45
C ILE A 44 -14.94 2.45 -4.30
N ALA A 45 -16.24 2.69 -4.06
CA ALA A 45 -16.99 3.73 -4.76
C ALA A 45 -16.35 5.13 -4.58
N GLN A 46 -15.90 5.48 -3.36
CA GLN A 46 -15.16 6.72 -3.12
C GLN A 46 -13.77 6.77 -3.77
N MET A 47 -13.16 5.61 -4.05
CA MET A 47 -11.89 5.54 -4.78
C MET A 47 -12.14 5.74 -6.28
N LEU A 48 -13.19 5.11 -6.82
CA LEU A 48 -13.59 5.24 -8.23
C LEU A 48 -14.04 6.67 -8.58
N ASP A 49 -14.74 7.35 -7.68
CA ASP A 49 -15.14 8.75 -7.85
C ASP A 49 -13.96 9.71 -8.09
N ARG A 50 -12.79 9.37 -7.53
CA ARG A 50 -11.55 10.15 -7.64
C ARG A 50 -10.52 9.50 -8.55
N TYR A 51 -10.93 8.49 -9.31
CA TYR A 51 -10.04 7.76 -10.20
C TYR A 51 -9.76 8.60 -11.44
N GLU A 52 -8.48 8.72 -11.81
CA GLU A 52 -8.05 9.40 -13.02
C GLU A 52 -7.82 8.38 -14.13
N TYR A 53 -8.50 8.56 -15.27
CA TYR A 53 -8.37 7.71 -16.44
C TYR A 53 -7.16 8.10 -17.28
N GLN A 54 -6.63 7.15 -18.06
CA GLN A 54 -5.55 7.38 -19.03
C GLN A 54 -4.30 7.96 -18.36
N MET A 55 -3.76 7.21 -17.40
CA MET A 55 -2.63 7.68 -16.60
C MET A 55 -1.41 8.00 -17.47
N SER A 56 -0.75 9.13 -17.19
CA SER A 56 0.46 9.56 -17.89
C SER A 56 1.49 10.17 -16.96
N ILE A 57 2.74 10.27 -17.44
CA ILE A 57 3.85 10.85 -16.68
C ILE A 57 3.53 12.29 -16.27
N SER A 58 2.95 13.10 -17.16
CA SER A 58 2.61 14.50 -16.88
C SER A 58 1.59 14.62 -15.74
N ILE A 59 0.54 13.80 -15.75
CA ILE A 59 -0.46 13.76 -14.67
C ILE A 59 0.24 13.43 -13.33
N VAL A 60 1.10 12.40 -13.32
CA VAL A 60 1.84 12.03 -12.11
C VAL A 60 2.74 13.17 -11.62
N MET A 61 3.52 13.79 -12.51
CA MET A 61 4.48 14.84 -12.13
C MET A 61 3.79 16.12 -11.65
N ASN A 62 2.57 16.40 -12.13
CA ASN A 62 1.78 17.55 -11.70
C ASN A 62 0.94 17.28 -10.43
N SER A 63 0.90 16.04 -9.94
CA SER A 63 0.12 15.68 -8.76
C SER A 63 0.61 16.35 -7.48
N VAL A 64 -0.34 16.58 -6.56
CA VAL A 64 -0.13 17.17 -5.23
C VAL A 64 -0.46 16.11 -4.16
N GLU A 65 0.25 16.14 -3.03
CA GLU A 65 -0.04 15.23 -1.93
C GLU A 65 -1.44 15.47 -1.35
N PRO A 66 -2.26 14.42 -1.20
CA PRO A 66 -3.59 14.56 -0.65
C PRO A 66 -3.51 14.90 0.85
N VAL A 67 -4.50 15.65 1.33
CA VAL A 67 -4.61 15.99 2.76
C VAL A 67 -4.85 14.71 3.56
N HIS A 68 -3.83 14.26 4.30
CA HIS A 68 -3.95 13.11 5.18
C HIS A 68 -4.74 13.50 6.44
N LYS A 69 -5.92 12.89 6.63
CA LYS A 69 -6.64 12.97 7.91
C LYS A 69 -5.94 12.03 8.90
N SER A 70 -4.82 12.48 9.42
CA SER A 70 -4.16 11.83 10.55
C SER A 70 -5.07 11.97 11.76
N THR A 71 -5.80 10.91 12.11
CA THR A 71 -5.98 10.61 13.53
C THR A 71 -4.57 10.58 14.09
N GLN A 72 -4.26 11.50 15.01
CA GLN A 72 -2.96 11.57 15.67
C GLN A 72 -2.43 10.15 15.89
N ARG A 73 -1.39 9.77 15.14
CA ARG A 73 -0.58 8.61 15.50
C ARG A 73 0.02 8.96 16.85
N LEU A 74 -0.65 8.56 17.92
CA LEU A 74 -0.02 8.45 19.21
C LEU A 74 1.27 7.62 18.97
N PRO A 75 2.40 8.03 19.57
CA PRO A 75 3.60 7.19 19.52
C PRO A 75 3.20 5.78 19.98
N PRO A 76 3.72 4.70 19.37
CA PRO A 76 3.46 3.36 19.85
C PRO A 76 3.88 3.31 21.32
N SER A 77 2.91 3.37 22.24
CA SER A 77 3.13 2.94 23.60
C SER A 77 3.48 1.47 23.51
N GLU A 78 4.59 1.10 24.14
CA GLU A 78 5.14 -0.25 24.16
C GLU A 78 4.11 -1.26 24.70
N GLU A 79 3.19 -1.72 23.86
CA GLU A 79 2.24 -2.77 24.22
C GLU A 79 2.71 -4.10 23.64
N LYS A 80 3.48 -4.77 24.50
CA LYS A 80 3.83 -6.18 24.48
C LYS A 80 2.62 -7.05 24.08
N GLN A 81 2.90 -8.02 23.20
CA GLN A 81 2.24 -9.32 23.07
C GLN A 81 0.85 -9.38 22.43
N ARG A 82 0.80 -9.66 21.12
CA ARG A 82 -0.35 -10.37 20.53
C ARG A 82 -0.02 -11.16 19.25
N TRP A 83 1.02 -11.99 19.29
CA TRP A 83 1.14 -13.15 18.39
C TRP A 83 1.79 -14.30 19.16
N GLY A 84 1.04 -14.90 20.08
CA GLY A 84 1.43 -16.12 20.77
C GLY A 84 1.15 -17.34 19.90
N GLY A 85 2.08 -17.67 19.01
CA GLY A 85 2.16 -19.00 18.41
C GLY A 85 2.86 -19.93 19.40
N SER A 86 2.11 -20.84 20.03
CA SER A 86 2.66 -21.92 20.82
C SER A 86 3.27 -22.96 19.87
N LEU A 87 4.61 -23.05 19.84
CA LEU A 87 5.31 -24.25 19.38
C LEU A 87 6.50 -24.50 20.31
N GLY A 88 6.78 -25.78 20.48
CA GLY A 88 7.54 -26.37 21.58
C GLY A 88 8.90 -25.76 21.93
N SER A 89 9.15 -25.86 23.23
CA SER A 89 10.43 -25.94 23.93
C SER A 89 11.68 -26.31 23.11
N HIS A 90 12.79 -25.67 23.54
CA HIS A 90 14.17 -26.18 23.53
C HIS A 90 15.09 -25.76 22.38
N ASN A 91 15.91 -24.72 22.59
CA ASN A 91 17.33 -24.87 22.92
C ASN A 91 18.03 -23.51 23.03
N GLN A 92 18.67 -23.31 24.18
CA GLN A 92 19.53 -22.19 24.51
C GLN A 92 20.90 -22.42 23.89
N VAL A 93 21.39 -21.49 23.06
CA VAL A 93 22.81 -21.43 22.70
C VAL A 93 23.29 -20.01 22.95
N CYS A 94 24.08 -19.88 24.02
CA CYS A 94 24.81 -18.67 24.36
C CYS A 94 26.04 -18.56 23.45
N VAL A 95 26.21 -17.44 22.74
CA VAL A 95 27.49 -17.08 22.14
C VAL A 95 27.97 -15.80 22.81
N THR A 96 28.93 -15.94 23.71
CA THR A 96 29.68 -14.82 24.30
C THR A 96 30.63 -14.26 23.24
N TYR A 97 30.54 -12.97 22.94
CA TYR A 97 31.59 -12.26 22.22
C TYR A 97 32.69 -11.88 23.21
N ASN A 98 33.91 -12.37 22.96
CA ASN A 98 35.13 -11.85 23.57
C ASN A 98 35.51 -10.55 22.85
N GLN A 99 36.08 -9.61 23.62
CA GLN A 99 36.64 -8.32 23.16
C GLN A 99 37.71 -8.49 22.08
#